data_AF-A0A5R9J0M6-F1
#
_entry.id   AF-A0A5R9J0M6-F1
#
_cell.length_a   1.000
_cell.length_b   1.000
_cell.length_c   1.000
_cell.angle_alpha   90.00
_cell.angle_beta   90.00
_cell.angle_gamma   90.00
#
_symmetry.space_group_name_H-M   'P 1'
#
loop_
_entity.id
_entity.type
_entity.pdbx_description
1 polymer ?
#
loop_
_entity_poly.entity_id
_entity_poly.type
_entity_poly.pdbx_seq_one_letter_code
_entity_poly.pdbx_strand_id
1 'polypeptide(L)'
;MRPAIPNFATVNRAALPHLEALCARWLGGGRRIGAEWTCGSLQGERGASCKVNLRTARWCEFATGEKGGDPVSLAAAIHRLPQAKAAHRLARMLGLDGEELRHG
;
A
#
# COMPACT_ATOMS: atom_id res chain seq x y z
N MET A 1 -12.85 18.43 -17.51
CA MET A 1 -13.57 17.40 -16.72
C MET A 1 -12.60 16.90 -15.66
N ARG A 2 -12.93 16.95 -14.35
CA ARG A 2 -12.04 16.34 -13.35
C ARG A 2 -12.06 14.82 -13.61
N PRO A 3 -10.90 14.16 -13.74
CA PRO A 3 -10.87 12.71 -13.90
C PRO A 3 -11.57 12.04 -12.71
N ALA A 4 -12.42 11.06 -13.02
CA ALA A 4 -13.13 10.31 -11.99
C ALA A 4 -12.11 9.54 -11.14
N ILE A 5 -12.29 9.56 -9.81
CA ILE A 5 -11.43 8.79 -8.91
C ILE A 5 -11.57 7.30 -9.28
N PRO A 6 -10.46 6.59 -9.56
CA PRO A 6 -10.53 5.16 -9.89
C PRO A 6 -11.15 4.35 -8.74
N ASN A 7 -11.91 3.30 -9.10
CA ASN A 7 -12.42 2.36 -8.10
C ASN A 7 -11.29 1.55 -7.44
N PHE A 8 -11.58 0.90 -6.30
CA PHE A 8 -10.56 0.17 -5.53
C PHE A 8 -9.89 -0.96 -6.32
N ALA A 9 -10.63 -1.68 -7.17
CA ALA A 9 -10.07 -2.76 -7.98
C ALA A 9 -9.00 -2.25 -8.96
N THR A 10 -9.24 -1.09 -9.59
CA THR A 10 -8.27 -0.45 -10.49
C THR A 10 -7.03 -0.01 -9.72
N VAL A 11 -7.20 0.65 -8.57
CA VAL A 11 -6.06 1.09 -7.73
C VAL A 11 -5.25 -0.11 -7.23
N ASN A 12 -5.92 -1.15 -6.74
CA ASN A 12 -5.26 -2.36 -6.23
C ASN A 12 -4.46 -3.08 -7.30
N ARG A 13 -5.03 -3.25 -8.50
CA ARG A 13 -4.32 -3.88 -9.63
C ARG A 13 -3.10 -3.07 -10.06
N ALA A 14 -3.23 -1.75 -10.13
CA ALA A 14 -2.13 -0.86 -10.50
C ALA A 14 -1.03 -0.80 -9.43
N ALA A 15 -1.38 -0.94 -8.15
CA ALA A 15 -0.42 -0.89 -7.05
C ALA A 15 0.42 -2.17 -6.91
N LEU A 16 -0.13 -3.34 -7.28
CA LEU A 16 0.48 -4.65 -7.01
C LEU A 16 1.90 -4.80 -7.59
N PRO A 17 2.22 -4.39 -8.83
CA PRO A 17 3.58 -4.45 -9.37
C PRO A 17 4.59 -3.57 -8.62
N HIS A 18 4.10 -2.53 -7.93
CA HIS A 18 4.93 -1.57 -7.19
C HIS A 18 4.94 -1.83 -5.67
N LEU A 19 4.36 -2.95 -5.22
CA LEU A 19 4.09 -3.19 -3.80
C LEU A 19 5.36 -3.17 -2.95
N GLU A 20 6.48 -3.73 -3.45
CA GLU A 20 7.75 -3.69 -2.73
C GLU A 20 8.25 -2.25 -2.52
N ALA A 21 8.18 -1.41 -3.55
CA ALA A 21 8.57 0.01 -3.45
C ALA A 21 7.64 0.80 -2.53
N LEU A 22 6.33 0.52 -2.57
CA LEU A 22 5.35 1.11 -1.65
C LEU A 22 5.64 0.69 -0.20
N CYS A 23 5.92 -0.58 0.05
CA CYS A 23 6.32 -1.08 1.36
C CYS A 23 7.63 -0.43 1.83
N ALA A 24 8.65 -0.33 0.99
CA ALA A 24 9.90 0.36 1.34
C ALA A 24 9.68 1.83 1.73
N ARG A 25 8.75 2.51 1.04
CA ARG A 25 8.37 3.90 1.33
C ARG A 25 7.56 4.05 2.62
N TRP A 26 6.62 3.16 2.88
CA TRP A 26 5.68 3.29 4.00
C TRP A 26 6.17 2.60 5.29
N LEU A 27 6.95 1.53 5.15
CA LEU A 27 7.39 0.65 6.23
C LEU A 27 8.92 0.60 6.26
N GLY A 28 9.55 1.77 6.41
CA GLY A 28 10.98 1.98 6.18
C GLY A 28 11.95 1.20 7.07
N GLY A 29 11.52 0.75 8.25
CA GLY A 29 12.28 -0.17 9.11
C GLY A 29 12.18 -1.64 8.69
N GLY A 30 11.43 -1.93 7.63
CA GLY A 30 11.26 -3.26 7.09
C GLY A 30 12.35 -3.69 6.11
N ARG A 31 12.28 -4.95 5.72
CA ARG A 31 13.11 -5.54 4.67
C ARG A 31 12.36 -6.63 3.93
N ARG A 32 12.78 -6.91 2.70
CA ARG A 32 12.31 -8.08 1.95
C ARG A 32 12.94 -9.37 2.48
N ILE A 33 12.10 -10.39 2.69
CA ILE A 33 12.48 -11.76 3.04
C ILE A 33 11.68 -12.69 2.12
N GLY A 34 12.35 -13.31 1.14
CA GLY A 34 11.67 -14.13 0.14
C GLY A 34 10.63 -13.32 -0.64
N ALA A 35 9.36 -13.71 -0.51
CA ALA A 35 8.21 -13.01 -1.11
C ALA A 35 7.46 -12.10 -0.11
N GLU A 36 8.02 -11.83 1.07
CA GLU A 36 7.39 -11.01 2.10
C GLU A 36 8.20 -9.73 2.35
N TRP A 37 7.51 -8.61 2.57
CA TRP A 37 8.07 -7.48 3.29
C TRP A 37 7.81 -7.68 4.77
N THR A 38 8.86 -7.62 5.59
CA THR A 38 8.79 -7.88 7.03
C THR A 38 9.27 -6.65 7.80
N CYS A 39 8.46 -6.15 8.73
CA CYS A 39 8.79 -5.05 9.63
C CYS A 39 8.19 -5.26 11.03
N GLY A 40 8.44 -4.33 11.96
CA GLY A 40 8.06 -4.42 13.36
C GLY A 40 6.71 -3.82 13.72
N SER A 41 6.09 -3.08 12.82
CA SER A 41 4.73 -2.57 12.99
C SER A 41 4.20 -1.96 11.69
N LEU A 42 2.90 -1.70 11.60
CA LEU A 42 2.30 -0.85 10.57
C LEU A 42 2.82 0.60 10.55
N GLN A 43 3.57 1.02 11.58
CA GLN A 43 4.24 2.32 11.63
C GLN A 43 5.64 2.26 10.97
N GLY A 44 6.07 1.07 10.54
CA GLY A 44 7.34 0.88 9.85
C GLY A 44 8.54 0.74 10.77
N GLU A 45 8.35 0.34 12.03
CA GLU A 45 9.46 0.07 12.94
C GLU A 45 10.26 -1.16 12.52
N ARG A 46 11.45 -1.35 13.08
CA ARG A 46 12.24 -2.56 12.86
C ARG A 46 11.65 -3.72 13.67
N GLY A 47 11.57 -4.90 13.06
CA GLY A 47 11.06 -6.10 13.72
C GLY A 47 10.53 -7.13 12.73
N ALA A 48 9.63 -7.99 13.20
CA ALA A 48 9.05 -9.06 12.39
C ALA A 48 7.56 -9.36 12.67
N SER A 49 6.85 -8.47 13.37
CA SER A 49 5.43 -8.66 13.69
C SER A 49 4.50 -8.25 12.54
N CYS A 50 4.95 -7.41 11.61
CA CYS A 50 4.15 -7.01 10.45
C CYS A 50 4.72 -7.65 9.19
N LYS A 51 3.87 -8.36 8.45
CA LYS A 51 4.25 -9.01 7.19
C LYS A 51 3.30 -8.65 6.07
N VAL A 52 3.85 -8.38 4.90
CA VAL A 52 3.11 -8.16 3.65
C VAL A 52 3.61 -9.14 2.60
N ASN A 53 2.73 -9.97 2.05
CA ASN A 53 3.05 -10.84 0.92
C ASN A 53 3.10 -10.01 -0.37
N LEU A 54 4.29 -9.86 -0.95
CA LEU A 54 4.55 -9.02 -2.12
C LEU A 54 3.90 -9.54 -3.41
N ARG A 55 3.45 -10.81 -3.45
CA ARG A 55 2.78 -11.39 -4.62
C ARG A 55 1.27 -11.20 -4.60
N THR A 56 0.67 -11.16 -3.41
CA THR A 56 -0.80 -11.18 -3.24
C THR A 56 -1.33 -9.94 -2.54
N ALA A 57 -0.47 -9.08 -2.00
CA ALA A 57 -0.80 -7.95 -1.14
C ALA A 57 -1.50 -8.29 0.18
N ARG A 58 -1.66 -9.58 0.51
CA ARG A 58 -2.15 -9.99 1.83
C ARG A 58 -1.16 -9.57 2.90
N TRP A 59 -1.66 -9.02 3.98
CA TRP A 59 -0.82 -8.54 5.07
C TRP A 59 -1.45 -8.80 6.43
N CYS A 60 -0.60 -8.89 7.45
CA CYS A 60 -0.99 -9.15 8.82
C CYS A 60 -0.01 -8.45 9.77
N GLU A 61 -0.55 -7.77 10.77
CA GLU A 61 0.14 -7.32 11.97
C GLU A 61 -0.14 -8.34 13.08
N PHE A 62 0.80 -9.22 13.35
CA PHE A 62 0.65 -10.29 14.33
C PHE A 62 0.58 -9.78 15.77
N ALA A 63 1.08 -8.57 16.06
CA ALA A 63 1.02 -8.00 17.41
C ALA A 63 -0.39 -7.49 17.77
N THR A 64 -1.13 -6.91 16.81
CA THR A 64 -2.47 -6.34 17.04
C THR A 64 -3.61 -7.18 16.47
N GLY A 65 -3.30 -8.11 15.57
CA GLY A 65 -4.28 -8.92 14.84
C GLY A 65 -4.91 -8.21 13.63
N GLU A 66 -4.49 -6.97 13.34
CA GLU A 66 -4.93 -6.24 12.14
C GLU A 66 -4.44 -6.95 10.87
N LYS A 67 -5.31 -7.06 9.87
CA LYS A 67 -4.99 -7.75 8.61
C LYS A 67 -5.80 -7.22 7.45
N GLY A 68 -5.32 -7.47 6.24
CA GLY A 68 -5.99 -7.10 5.01
C GLY A 68 -5.50 -7.91 3.82
N GLY A 69 -6.15 -7.70 2.68
CA GLY A 69 -6.00 -8.55 1.50
C GLY A 69 -5.52 -7.82 0.24
N ASP A 70 -5.23 -6.53 0.34
CA ASP A 70 -5.02 -5.68 -0.84
C ASP A 70 -4.21 -4.40 -0.52
N PRO A 71 -3.61 -3.76 -1.54
CA PRO A 71 -2.81 -2.55 -1.33
C PRO A 71 -3.58 -1.37 -0.72
N VAL A 72 -4.86 -1.18 -1.06
CA VAL A 72 -5.69 -0.11 -0.48
C VAL A 72 -5.94 -0.35 1.00
N SER A 73 -6.27 -1.57 1.42
CA SER A 73 -6.44 -1.89 2.84
C SER A 73 -5.13 -1.76 3.63
N LEU A 74 -3.99 -2.11 3.03
CA LEU A 74 -2.67 -1.88 3.63
C LEU A 74 -2.40 -0.38 3.83
N ALA A 75 -2.59 0.44 2.79
CA ALA A 75 -2.39 1.89 2.88
C ALA A 75 -3.34 2.54 3.90
N ALA A 76 -4.58 2.07 3.98
CA ALA A 76 -5.56 2.51 4.97
C ALA A 76 -5.10 2.22 6.39
N ALA A 77 -4.58 1.02 6.64
CA ALA A 77 -4.09 0.62 7.96
C ALA A 77 -2.84 1.40 8.37
N ILE A 78 -1.85 1.52 7.49
CA ILE A 78 -0.60 2.27 7.75
C ILE A 78 -0.89 3.73 8.08
N HIS A 79 -1.74 4.39 7.28
CA HIS A 79 -2.00 5.82 7.42
C HIS A 79 -3.15 6.14 8.38
N ARG A 80 -3.80 5.13 8.97
CA ARG A 80 -4.99 5.28 9.83
C ARG A 80 -6.09 6.09 9.13
N LEU A 81 -6.41 5.72 7.88
CA LEU A 81 -7.40 6.39 7.04
C LEU A 81 -8.55 5.47 6.65
N PRO A 82 -9.76 5.99 6.37
CA PRO A 82 -10.78 5.23 5.65
C PRO A 82 -10.26 4.78 4.28
N GLN A 83 -10.63 3.58 3.85
CA GLN A 83 -10.17 2.98 2.59
C GLN A 83 -10.39 3.88 1.37
N ALA A 84 -11.51 4.61 1.31
CA ALA A 84 -11.77 5.55 0.22
C ALA A 84 -10.70 6.65 0.10
N LYS A 85 -10.26 7.21 1.23
CA LYS A 85 -9.22 8.24 1.28
C LYS A 85 -7.84 7.65 1.00
N ALA A 86 -7.57 6.43 1.46
CA ALA A 86 -6.35 5.71 1.17
C ALA A 86 -6.23 5.37 -0.33
N ALA A 87 -7.30 4.86 -0.93
CA ALA A 87 -7.38 4.57 -2.36
C ALA A 87 -7.17 5.81 -3.20
N HIS A 88 -7.78 6.95 -2.83
CA HIS A 88 -7.54 8.20 -3.52
C HIS A 88 -6.06 8.60 -3.45
N ARG A 89 -5.44 8.63 -2.27
CA ARG A 89 -4.01 8.95 -2.12
C ARG A 89 -3.11 8.02 -2.94
N LEU A 90 -3.40 6.72 -2.89
CA LEU A 90 -2.65 5.72 -3.63
C LEU A 90 -2.83 5.90 -5.15
N ALA A 91 -4.04 6.21 -5.62
CA ALA A 91 -4.29 6.53 -7.02
C ALA A 91 -3.44 7.73 -7.49
N ARG A 92 -3.34 8.79 -6.68
CA ARG A 92 -2.47 9.94 -6.98
C ARG A 92 -0.99 9.57 -7.04
N MET A 93 -0.52 8.75 -6.10
CA MET A 93 0.85 8.26 -6.11
C MET A 93 1.18 7.42 -7.35
N LEU A 94 0.17 6.78 -7.94
CA LEU A 94 0.28 5.95 -9.14
C LEU A 94 -0.06 6.70 -10.43
N GLY A 95 -0.36 8.00 -10.38
CA GLY A 95 -0.74 8.81 -11.54
C GLY A 95 -2.09 8.42 -12.17
N LEU A 96 -2.99 7.79 -11.40
CA LEU A 96 -4.30 7.34 -11.88
C LEU A 96 -5.40 8.41 -11.72
N ASP A 97 -5.10 9.53 -11.05
CA ASP A 97 -6.01 10.66 -10.85
C ASP A 97 -6.02 11.64 -12.03
N GLY A 98 -5.60 11.20 -13.23
CA GLY A 98 -5.78 11.89 -14.50
C GLY A 98 -5.17 13.29 -14.62
N GLU A 99 -4.19 13.61 -13.78
CA GLU A 99 -3.23 14.67 -14.12
C GLU A 99 -2.31 14.09 -15.19
N GLU A 100 -2.71 14.32 -16.44
CA GLU A 100 -1.85 14.22 -17.61
C GLU A 100 -0.49 14.82 -17.26
N LEU A 101 0.55 14.02 -17.48
CA LEU A 101 1.93 14.48 -17.48
C LEU A 101 2.02 15.64 -18.49
N ARG A 102 1.86 16.87 -18.00
CA ARG A 102 2.33 18.08 -18.67
C ARG A 102 3.85 18.03 -18.61
N HIS A 103 4.45 17.25 -19.52
CA HIS A 103 5.84 17.35 -19.89
C HIS A 103 5.88 17.68 -21.39
N GLY A 104 6.41 18.87 -21.70
CA GLY A 104 6.89 19.26 -23.03
C GLY A 104 5.89 20.02 -23.87
#